data_AF-A0A344U9I4-F1
#
_entry.id   AF-A0A344U9I4-F1
#
_cell.length_a   1.000
_cell.length_b   1.000
_cell.length_c   1.000
_cell.angle_alpha   90.00
_cell.angle_beta   90.00
_cell.angle_gamma   90.00
#
_symmetry.space_group_name_H-M   'P 1'
#
loop_
_entity.id
_entity.type
_entity.pdbx_description
1 polymer ?
#
loop_
_entity_poly.entity_id
_entity_poly.type
_entity_poly.pdbx_seq_one_letter_code
_entity_poly.pdbx_strand_id
1 'polypeptide(L)' 'MLAGGVVITGDIVLSIADIDLVRISLRALISSVATAEAPRPDEDGTRHGP' A
#
# COMPACT_ATOMS: atom_id res chain seq x y z
N MET A 1 12.07 -8.43 -11.34
CA MET A 1 10.82 -7.87 -10.81
C MET A 1 10.79 -8.18 -9.32
N LEU A 2 10.96 -7.18 -8.45
CA LEU A 2 11.23 -7.40 -7.03
C LEU A 2 9.97 -7.85 -6.31
N ALA A 3 9.91 -9.13 -5.94
CA ALA A 3 8.86 -9.76 -5.14
C ALA A 3 8.79 -9.25 -3.67
N GLY A 4 9.24 -8.02 -3.37
CA GLY A 4 9.34 -7.46 -2.02
C GLY A 4 9.18 -5.94 -1.90
N GLY A 5 8.95 -5.22 -3.01
CA GLY A 5 8.74 -3.76 -3.02
C GLY A 5 9.90 -2.94 -3.61
N VAL A 6 9.71 -1.61 -3.63
CA VAL A 6 10.62 -0.60 -4.21
C VAL A 6 11.01 0.40 -3.13
N VAL A 7 12.32 0.65 -2.97
CA VAL A 7 12.81 1.70 -2.07
C VAL A 7 13.03 3.00 -2.86
N ILE A 8 12.45 4.10 -2.39
CA ILE A 8 12.62 5.45 -2.91
C ILE A 8 13.49 6.23 -1.95
N THR A 9 14.44 6.99 -2.49
CA THR A 9 15.36 7.85 -1.73
C THR A 9 15.41 9.22 -2.37
N GLY A 10 15.50 10.28 -1.56
CA GLY A 10 15.58 11.65 -2.04
C GLY A 10 15.38 12.64 -0.90
N ASP A 11 14.92 13.83 -1.24
CA ASP A 11 14.54 14.85 -0.26
C ASP A 11 13.14 15.37 -0.59
N ILE A 12 12.39 15.76 0.44
CA ILE A 12 11.11 16.44 0.30
C ILE A 12 11.15 17.77 1.03
N VAL A 13 10.36 18.73 0.54
CA VAL A 13 10.16 20.03 1.17
C VAL A 13 8.70 20.17 1.56
N LEU A 14 8.46 20.60 2.80
CA LEU A 14 7.15 21.04 3.25
C LEU A 14 7.09 22.57 3.18
N SER A 15 6.13 23.06 2.39
CA SER A 15 5.97 24.49 2.12
C SER A 15 4.58 24.98 2.55
N ILE A 16 4.48 26.23 2.99
CA ILE A 16 3.23 26.92 3.33
C ILE A 16 3.23 28.28 2.63
N ALA A 17 2.16 28.60 1.91
CA ALA A 17 2.04 29.89 1.21
C ALA A 17 3.30 30.24 0.38
N ASP A 18 3.75 29.29 -0.43
CA ASP A 18 4.94 29.40 -1.29
C ASP A 18 6.28 29.57 -0.56
N ILE A 19 6.30 29.43 0.76
CA ILE A 19 7.53 29.46 1.57
C ILE A 19 7.93 28.05 1.97
N ASP A 20 9.17 27.68 1.65
CA ASP A 20 9.79 26.42 2.06
C ASP A 20 10.17 26.47 3.55
N LEU A 21 9.58 25.59 4.36
CA LEU A 21 9.79 25.58 5.81
C LEU A 21 10.75 24.48 6.26
N VAL A 22 10.57 23.27 5.74
CA VAL A 22 11.27 22.08 6.24
C VAL A 22 11.77 21.24 5.07
N ARG A 23 13.06 20.88 5.09
CA ARG A 23 13.65 19.86 4.20
C ARG A 23 13.91 18.58 5.00
N ILE A 24 13.47 17.45 4.45
CA ILE A 24 13.66 16.13 5.06
C ILE A 24 14.26 15.18 4.02
N SER A 25 15.31 14.45 4.40
CA SER A 25 15.81 13.34 3.58
C SER A 25 14.86 12.14 3.69
N LEU A 26 14.28 11.77 2.57
CA LEU A 26 13.29 10.72 2.41
C LEU A 26 13.97 9.38 2.10
N ARG A 27 13.61 8.34 2.86
CA ARG A 27 13.85 6.94 2.49
C ARG A 27 12.59 6.13 2.77
N ALA A 28 11.87 5.76 1.71
CA ALA A 28 10.56 5.12 1.80
C ALA A 28 10.58 3.76 1.09
N LEU A 29 9.96 2.73 1.67
CA LEU A 29 9.72 1.44 1.02
C LEU A 29 8.26 1.37 0.57
N ILE A 30 8.03 1.13 -0.71
CA ILE A 30 6.72 0.92 -1.32
C ILE A 30 6.56 -0.56 -1.58
N SER A 31 5.65 -1.23 -0.87
CA SER A 31 5.27 -2.61 -1.14
C SER A 31 3.78 -2.69 -1.49
N SER A 32 3.43 -3.62 -2.39
CA SER A 32 2.03 -3.92 -2.66
C SER A 32 1.46 -4.72 -1.50
N VAL A 33 0.41 -4.23 -0.87
CA VAL A 33 -0.44 -5.08 -0.03
C VAL A 33 -1.38 -5.84 -0.96
N ALA A 34 -1.37 -7.16 -0.91
CA ALA A 34 -2.41 -7.93 -1.58
C ALA A 34 -3.74 -7.55 -0.92
N THR A 35 -4.73 -7.10 -1.70
CA THR A 35 -6.10 -7.02 -1.21
C THR A 35 -6.51 -8.45 -0.92
N ALA A 36 -6.46 -8.86 0.35
CA ALA A 36 -7.08 -10.10 0.77
C ALA A 36 -8.58 -9.91 0.54
N GLU A 37 -9.10 -10.46 -0.57
CA GLU A 37 -10.52 -10.71 -0.68
C GLU A 37 -10.86 -11.61 0.51
N ALA A 38 -11.56 -11.05 1.50
CA ALA A 38 -11.97 -11.81 2.65
C ALA A 38 -12.74 -13.04 2.14
N PRO A 39 -12.42 -14.26 2.61
CA PRO A 39 -13.24 -15.42 2.29
C PRO A 39 -14.69 -15.10 2.69
N ARG A 40 -15.59 -15.00 1.71
CA ARG A 40 -17.02 -14.88 2.00
C ARG A 40 -17.46 -16.18 2.65
N PRO A 41 -17.94 -16.16 3.91
CA PRO A 41 -18.25 -17.37 4.63
C PRO A 41 -19.69 -17.81 4.35
N ASP A 42 -20.02 -18.25 3.13
CA ASP A 42 -21.31 -18.89 2.80
C ASP A 42 -21.57 -19.15 1.30
N GLU A 43 -20.90 -20.11 0.65
CA GLU A 43 -21.46 -20.73 -0.58
C GLU A 43 -21.39 -22.27 -0.60
N ASP A 44 -21.23 -22.92 0.56
CA ASP A 44 -21.25 -24.39 0.70
C ASP A 44 -22.60 -24.96 1.17
N GLY A 45 -23.71 -24.25 0.95
CA GLY A 45 -25.04 -24.62 1.46
C GLY A 45 -26.05 -25.23 0.48
N THR A 46 -25.77 -25.33 -0.83
CA THR A 46 -26.85 -25.56 -1.84
C THR A 46 -26.69 -26.81 -2.70
N ARG A 47 -25.80 -27.77 -2.37
CA ARG A 47 -25.71 -29.02 -3.14
C ARG A 47 -25.69 -30.27 -2.28
N HIS A 48 -26.80 -30.55 -1.61
CA HIS A 48 -27.20 -31.94 -1.41
C HIS A 48 -28.73 -32.12 -1.33
N GLY A 49 -29.40 -32.11 -2.49
CA GLY A 49 -30.41 -33.13 -2.80
C GLY A 49 -29.70 -34.34 -3.44
N PRO A 50 -30.35 -35.48 -3.75
CA PRO A 50 -31.77 -35.75 -3.96
C PRO A 50 -32.50 -36.51 -2.83
#